data_AF-A0AAE6EM01-F1
#
_entry.id   AF-A0AAE6EM01-F1
#
_cell.length_a   1.000
_cell.length_b   1.000
_cell.length_c   1.000
_cell.angle_alpha   90.00
_cell.angle_beta   90.00
_cell.angle_gamma   90.00
#
_symmetry.space_group_name_H-M   'P 1'
#
loop_
_entity.id
_entity.type
_entity.pdbx_description
1 polymer ?
#
loop_
_entity_poly.entity_id
_entity_poly.type
_entity_poly.pdbx_seq_one_letter_code
_entity_poly.pdbx_strand_id
1 'polypeptide(L)'
;MICRSSSSGMYFAILMESDRFDNWIEHIVQNGFRNNKLLRFRLNRPGSYLRSSKRGVAHMPLSPSPKALIPFVSVENMMRLVHHIGIEQMLVELTDAIEADFRRWPCFDKTPRVASHSREGVIELMPTSDGEIYGFKYVNGHPKNMAEGLQTVTAFGLLASVSTGYPVLLTEMTLLTALRTAATSAMAARHLAPKGVKAMAMIGNGAQAEFQALAMKAVLGIEEVRLYDIDPRATEKTAANLKESGLTVIPCKSAQAAIEGAGIITTCTADKQYATILTDNMVGAGVHINAIGGDCPGKTELHRDILLRADTFVEYPPQTRIEGEIQQMDADYPVTELWKVVLGEAEGRQDTRQITLFDSVGFAIEDFSALRYVRGKLEGSSFYQEIDIIADPDDPRDLFGMLQRART
;
A
#
# COMPACT_ATOMS: atom_id res chain seq x y z
N MET A 1 -4.53 49.02 26.41
CA MET A 1 -5.02 49.84 25.29
C MET A 1 -6.01 48.98 24.51
N ILE A 2 -7.30 49.27 24.64
CA ILE A 2 -8.40 48.57 23.99
C ILE A 2 -8.53 49.15 22.59
N CYS A 3 -8.59 48.31 21.56
CA CYS A 3 -9.35 48.65 20.36
C CYS A 3 -9.98 47.36 19.81
N ARG A 4 -11.31 47.33 19.83
CA ARG A 4 -12.17 46.32 19.21
C ARG A 4 -12.41 46.67 17.75
N SER A 5 -12.79 45.64 16.99
CA SER A 5 -13.76 45.59 15.87
C SER A 5 -13.14 45.09 14.57
N SER A 6 -13.77 44.29 13.73
CA SER A 6 -14.89 43.35 13.82
C SER A 6 -15.05 42.83 12.40
N SER A 7 -15.03 41.53 12.19
CA SER A 7 -15.66 40.93 11.01
C SER A 7 -15.94 39.46 11.29
N SER A 8 -17.23 39.24 11.50
CA SER A 8 -17.97 38.02 11.73
C SER A 8 -17.82 37.01 10.59
N GLY A 9 -17.29 35.82 10.91
CA GLY A 9 -17.41 34.60 10.12
C GLY A 9 -17.82 33.48 11.08
N MET A 10 -19.11 33.21 11.16
CA MET A 10 -19.70 32.20 12.03
C MET A 10 -19.42 30.82 11.43
N TYR A 11 -18.50 30.07 12.03
CA TYR A 11 -18.33 28.64 11.75
C TYR A 11 -19.54 27.90 12.33
N PHE A 12 -20.40 27.35 11.47
CA PHE A 12 -21.38 26.35 11.86
C PHE A 12 -20.74 24.97 11.76
N ALA A 13 -20.38 24.40 12.91
CA ALA A 13 -20.16 22.97 13.06
C ALA A 13 -21.52 22.28 13.08
N ILE A 14 -21.78 21.37 12.13
CA ILE A 14 -22.93 20.48 12.16
C ILE A 14 -22.44 19.13 12.68
N LEU A 15 -22.70 18.87 13.97
CA LEU A 15 -22.81 17.52 14.52
C LEU A 15 -24.18 16.98 14.08
N MET A 16 -24.20 15.92 13.27
CA MET A 16 -25.43 15.18 12.98
C MET A 16 -25.51 13.93 13.87
N GLU A 17 -26.48 13.94 14.79
CA GLU A 17 -27.01 12.75 15.45
C GLU A 17 -27.95 11.99 14.49
N SER A 18 -27.94 10.66 14.58
CA SER A 18 -28.40 9.69 13.58
C SER A 18 -29.91 9.56 13.35
N ASP A 19 -30.77 10.35 13.99
CA ASP A 19 -32.20 10.01 14.08
C ASP A 19 -33.12 10.91 13.22
N ARG A 20 -32.60 11.54 12.17
CA ARG A 20 -33.38 12.43 11.28
C ARG A 20 -33.36 12.10 9.79
N PHE A 21 -33.01 10.87 9.41
CA PHE A 21 -33.03 10.44 8.01
C PHE A 21 -34.39 9.89 7.54
N ASP A 22 -35.23 9.38 8.45
CA ASP A 22 -36.48 8.70 8.06
C ASP A 22 -37.66 9.66 7.79
N ASN A 23 -37.62 10.90 8.28
CA ASN A 23 -38.73 11.87 8.13
C ASN A 23 -38.66 12.75 6.86
N TRP A 24 -37.61 12.62 6.03
CA TRP A 24 -37.46 13.44 4.82
C TRP A 24 -38.01 12.75 3.55
N ILE A 25 -38.05 11.41 3.54
CA ILE A 25 -38.56 10.64 2.39
C ILE A 25 -40.10 10.64 2.31
N GLU A 26 -40.82 10.73 3.44
CA GLU A 26 -42.29 10.79 3.41
C GLU A 26 -42.85 12.13 2.89
N HIS A 27 -42.10 13.23 3.01
CA HIS A 27 -42.59 14.56 2.61
C HIS A 27 -42.60 14.76 1.08
N ILE A 28 -41.74 14.05 0.34
CA ILE A 28 -41.64 14.16 -1.12
C ILE A 28 -42.68 13.27 -1.82
N VAL A 29 -43.09 12.15 -1.20
CA VAL A 29 -44.04 11.20 -1.80
C VAL A 29 -45.50 11.69 -1.71
N GLN A 30 -45.85 12.57 -0.75
CA GLN A 30 -47.24 12.98 -0.53
C GLN A 30 -47.69 14.26 -1.29
N ASN A 31 -46.79 15.06 -1.88
CA ASN A 31 -47.15 16.36 -2.48
C ASN A 31 -46.84 16.53 -3.98
N GLY A 32 -46.46 15.47 -4.69
CA GLY A 32 -45.92 15.53 -6.06
C GLY A 32 -46.92 15.39 -7.22
N PHE A 33 -48.23 15.34 -7.00
CA PHE A 33 -49.22 15.21 -8.09
C PHE A 33 -50.47 16.06 -7.86
N ARG A 34 -50.45 17.31 -8.34
CA ARG A 34 -51.65 18.08 -8.69
C ARG A 34 -51.23 19.40 -9.36
N ASN A 35 -51.27 19.45 -10.68
CA ASN A 35 -51.90 20.56 -11.42
C ASN A 35 -51.89 20.31 -12.93
N ASN A 36 -53.04 19.84 -13.42
CA ASN A 36 -53.44 19.86 -14.81
C ASN A 36 -53.75 21.30 -15.25
N LYS A 37 -53.01 21.85 -16.22
CA LYS A 37 -53.53 22.88 -17.12
C LYS A 37 -53.10 22.60 -18.54
N LEU A 38 -54.09 22.23 -19.36
CA LEU A 38 -53.99 22.12 -20.81
C LEU A 38 -53.61 23.47 -21.44
N LEU A 39 -52.58 23.47 -22.28
CA LEU A 39 -52.36 24.48 -23.31
C LEU A 39 -52.42 23.78 -24.67
N ARG A 40 -53.53 24.01 -25.37
CA ARG A 40 -53.74 23.64 -26.78
C ARG A 40 -52.94 24.60 -27.66
N PHE A 41 -52.03 24.09 -28.49
CA PHE A 41 -51.56 24.80 -29.68
C PHE A 41 -51.87 24.00 -30.94
N ARG A 42 -52.40 24.72 -31.93
CA ARG A 42 -52.95 24.25 -33.22
C ARG A 42 -51.90 23.55 -34.08
N LEU A 43 -52.29 22.41 -34.64
CA LEU A 43 -51.67 21.77 -35.80
C LEU A 43 -51.93 22.61 -37.07
N ASN A 44 -50.88 23.08 -37.73
CA ASN A 44 -50.90 23.46 -39.15
C ASN A 44 -50.10 22.42 -39.96
N ARG A 45 -50.68 22.01 -41.10
CA ARG A 45 -50.21 20.99 -42.04
C ARG A 45 -49.04 21.49 -42.94
N PRO A 46 -48.37 20.58 -43.70
CA PRO A 46 -46.94 20.65 -43.97
C PRO A 46 -46.58 21.44 -45.24
N GLY A 47 -45.49 22.19 -45.17
CA GLY A 47 -44.78 22.78 -46.31
C GLY A 47 -43.54 21.95 -46.67
N SER A 48 -43.31 21.79 -47.95
CA SER A 48 -42.38 20.87 -48.59
C SER A 48 -41.02 21.49 -48.91
N TYR A 49 -40.01 20.61 -49.08
CA TYR A 49 -38.69 20.79 -49.68
C TYR A 49 -37.64 21.68 -49.00
N LEU A 50 -36.62 21.02 -48.43
CA LEU A 50 -35.29 20.95 -49.03
C LEU A 50 -34.49 19.82 -48.32
N ARG A 51 -34.21 18.73 -49.04
CA ARG A 51 -33.22 17.73 -48.62
C ARG A 51 -31.85 18.39 -48.69
N SER A 52 -31.35 18.92 -47.57
CA SER A 52 -29.92 19.16 -47.44
C SER A 52 -29.24 17.80 -47.43
N SER A 53 -28.31 17.61 -48.37
CA SER A 53 -27.44 16.43 -48.41
C SER A 53 -26.86 16.18 -47.03
N LYS A 54 -27.15 15.00 -46.46
CA LYS A 54 -26.34 14.44 -45.37
C LYS A 54 -24.93 14.24 -45.95
N ARG A 55 -24.09 15.28 -45.89
CA ARG A 55 -22.65 15.05 -45.85
C ARG A 55 -22.45 14.16 -44.63
N GLY A 56 -21.90 12.97 -44.83
CA GLY A 56 -21.51 12.11 -43.72
C GLY A 56 -20.68 12.97 -42.78
N VAL A 57 -21.23 13.26 -41.60
CA VAL A 57 -20.43 13.76 -40.50
C VAL A 57 -19.53 12.58 -40.20
N ALA A 58 -18.28 12.67 -40.64
CA ALA A 58 -17.28 11.71 -40.20
C ALA A 58 -17.36 11.73 -38.67
N HIS A 59 -17.69 10.60 -38.05
CA HIS A 59 -17.56 10.44 -36.61
C HIS A 59 -16.10 10.79 -36.30
N MET A 60 -15.86 12.00 -35.80
CA MET A 60 -14.59 12.28 -35.16
C MET A 60 -14.58 11.40 -33.91
N PRO A 61 -13.60 10.51 -33.75
CA PRO A 61 -13.51 9.73 -32.52
C PRO A 61 -13.47 10.71 -31.35
N LEU A 62 -14.21 10.39 -30.28
CA LEU A 62 -14.12 11.07 -28.99
C LEU A 62 -12.73 10.77 -28.44
N SER A 63 -11.72 11.50 -28.92
CA SER A 63 -10.35 11.35 -28.47
C SER A 63 -10.18 12.19 -27.21
N PRO A 64 -9.79 11.58 -26.07
CA PRO A 64 -9.49 12.33 -24.86
C PRO A 64 -8.34 13.30 -25.11
N SER A 65 -8.39 14.45 -24.45
CA SER A 65 -7.28 15.38 -24.40
C SER A 65 -6.12 14.80 -23.57
N PRO A 66 -4.88 15.30 -23.75
CA PRO A 66 -3.76 14.87 -22.90
C PRO A 66 -3.96 15.11 -21.39
N LYS A 67 -4.93 15.93 -20.99
CA LYS A 67 -5.27 16.18 -19.58
C LYS A 67 -6.23 15.14 -19.01
N ALA A 68 -6.91 14.39 -19.86
CA ALA A 68 -7.81 13.31 -19.47
C ALA A 68 -7.06 11.98 -19.21
N LEU A 69 -5.90 11.86 -19.83
CA LEU A 69 -5.06 10.68 -19.83
C LEU A 69 -4.13 10.67 -18.61
N ILE A 70 -4.04 9.52 -17.97
CA ILE A 70 -3.03 9.25 -16.95
C ILE A 70 -2.24 7.98 -17.28
N PRO A 71 -0.95 7.92 -16.90
CA PRO A 71 -0.19 6.70 -17.04
C PRO A 71 -0.72 5.63 -16.09
N PHE A 72 -0.98 4.45 -16.66
CA PHE A 72 -1.36 3.23 -15.96
C PHE A 72 -0.33 2.13 -16.15
N VAL A 73 0.23 1.67 -15.03
CA VAL A 73 1.12 0.50 -15.01
C VAL A 73 0.30 -0.71 -14.59
N SER A 74 -0.03 -1.55 -15.57
CA SER A 74 -0.71 -2.83 -15.36
C SER A 74 0.22 -3.89 -14.73
N VAL A 75 -0.31 -5.03 -14.32
CA VAL A 75 0.49 -6.19 -13.83
C VAL A 75 1.54 -6.62 -14.86
N GLU A 76 1.15 -6.76 -16.12
CA GLU A 76 2.08 -7.11 -17.20
C GLU A 76 3.20 -6.09 -17.35
N ASN A 77 2.85 -4.80 -17.34
CA ASN A 77 3.82 -3.72 -17.46
C ASN A 77 4.74 -3.64 -16.24
N MET A 78 4.24 -3.89 -15.02
CA MET A 78 5.09 -3.98 -13.83
C MET A 78 6.07 -5.13 -13.95
N MET A 79 5.64 -6.33 -14.35
CA MET A 79 6.54 -7.47 -14.55
C MET A 79 7.64 -7.14 -15.57
N ARG A 80 7.28 -6.54 -16.70
CA ARG A 80 8.23 -6.10 -17.72
C ARG A 80 9.20 -5.04 -17.19
N LEU A 81 8.72 -4.09 -16.40
CA LEU A 81 9.54 -3.06 -15.76
C LEU A 81 10.54 -3.66 -14.77
N VAL A 82 10.09 -4.57 -13.90
CA VAL A 82 10.95 -5.30 -12.94
C VAL A 82 12.04 -6.06 -13.68
N HIS A 83 11.71 -6.78 -14.76
CA HIS A 83 12.70 -7.50 -15.55
C HIS A 83 13.66 -6.58 -16.32
N HIS A 84 13.18 -5.44 -16.79
CA HIS A 84 14.00 -4.45 -17.48
C HIS A 84 15.05 -3.82 -16.54
N ILE A 85 14.65 -3.48 -15.33
CA ILE A 85 15.54 -2.92 -14.30
C ILE A 85 16.44 -4.02 -13.70
N GLY A 86 15.90 -5.22 -13.54
CA GLY A 86 16.48 -6.30 -12.74
C GLY A 86 15.97 -6.24 -11.30
N ILE A 87 15.50 -7.37 -10.77
CA ILE A 87 14.83 -7.42 -9.45
C ILE A 87 15.73 -6.96 -8.30
N GLU A 88 17.01 -7.36 -8.29
CA GLU A 88 17.96 -6.96 -7.24
C GLU A 88 18.23 -5.45 -7.29
N GLN A 89 18.45 -4.91 -8.49
CA GLN A 89 18.64 -3.47 -8.69
C GLN A 89 17.40 -2.69 -8.25
N MET A 90 16.20 -3.14 -8.63
CA MET A 90 14.95 -2.50 -8.24
C MET A 90 14.75 -2.53 -6.72
N LEU A 91 15.10 -3.63 -6.04
CA LEU A 91 15.02 -3.73 -4.58
C LEU A 91 16.00 -2.78 -3.88
N VAL A 92 17.22 -2.64 -4.39
CA VAL A 92 18.19 -1.65 -3.87
C VAL A 92 17.67 -0.23 -4.05
N GLU A 93 17.23 0.13 -5.25
CA GLU A 93 16.73 1.49 -5.52
C GLU A 93 15.45 1.82 -4.76
N LEU A 94 14.53 0.85 -4.59
CA LEU A 94 13.36 1.01 -3.73
C LEU A 94 13.74 1.19 -2.27
N THR A 95 14.72 0.43 -1.77
CA THR A 95 15.22 0.56 -0.39
C THR A 95 15.75 1.97 -0.15
N ASP A 96 16.53 2.49 -1.10
CA ASP A 96 17.10 3.84 -0.99
C ASP A 96 16.02 4.94 -1.15
N ALA A 97 15.01 4.73 -2.00
CA ALA A 97 13.89 5.65 -2.14
C ALA A 97 13.03 5.72 -0.86
N ILE A 98 12.74 4.56 -0.24
CA ILE A 98 12.02 4.48 1.04
C ILE A 98 12.85 5.14 2.14
N GLU A 99 14.15 4.86 2.22
CA GLU A 99 15.03 5.47 3.22
C GLU A 99 15.08 7.00 3.06
N ALA A 100 15.14 7.51 1.83
CA ALA A 100 15.09 8.95 1.55
C ALA A 100 13.78 9.60 2.05
N ASP A 101 12.65 8.91 1.93
CA ASP A 101 11.37 9.40 2.45
C ASP A 101 11.28 9.29 3.99
N PHE A 102 11.87 8.25 4.59
CA PHE A 102 12.00 8.17 6.06
C PHE A 102 12.86 9.31 6.62
N ARG A 103 13.88 9.79 5.90
CA ARG A 103 14.68 10.96 6.31
C ARG A 103 13.88 12.26 6.37
N ARG A 104 12.73 12.33 5.72
CA ARG A 104 11.84 13.50 5.72
C ARG A 104 10.48 13.17 6.35
N TRP A 105 10.44 12.20 7.26
CA TRP A 105 9.25 11.76 7.97
C TRP A 105 8.38 12.90 8.54
N PRO A 106 8.93 13.98 9.13
CA PRO A 106 8.12 15.09 9.65
C PRO A 106 7.35 15.86 8.57
N CYS A 107 7.79 15.84 7.31
CA CYS A 107 7.14 16.55 6.20
C CYS A 107 5.84 15.88 5.74
N PHE A 108 5.62 14.61 6.11
CA PHE A 108 4.43 13.87 5.69
C PHE A 108 3.24 14.16 6.59
N ASP A 109 2.08 14.38 5.97
CA ASP A 109 0.78 14.20 6.61
C ASP A 109 0.51 12.69 6.75
N LYS A 110 0.34 12.25 8.01
CA LYS A 110 0.33 10.84 8.40
C LYS A 110 -0.97 10.51 9.11
N THR A 111 -1.66 9.49 8.63
CA THR A 111 -2.82 8.90 9.29
C THR A 111 -2.64 7.39 9.37
N PRO A 112 -3.08 6.72 10.45
CA PRO A 112 -3.30 5.28 10.39
C PRO A 112 -4.22 4.95 9.20
N ARG A 113 -4.01 3.77 8.61
CA ARG A 113 -4.86 3.27 7.52
C ARG A 113 -6.33 3.17 7.93
N VAL A 114 -7.22 3.39 6.98
CA VAL A 114 -8.66 3.23 7.17
C VAL A 114 -9.04 1.80 6.81
N ALA A 115 -9.48 1.03 7.80
CA ALA A 115 -9.81 -0.39 7.63
C ALA A 115 -11.33 -0.64 7.68
N SER A 116 -11.81 -1.45 6.73
CA SER A 116 -13.15 -2.02 6.71
C SER A 116 -13.04 -3.53 6.98
N HIS A 117 -13.21 -3.91 8.24
CA HIS A 117 -13.14 -5.31 8.64
C HIS A 117 -14.38 -6.11 8.24
N SER A 118 -14.15 -7.34 7.82
CA SER A 118 -15.17 -8.37 7.63
C SER A 118 -14.76 -9.64 8.36
N ARG A 119 -15.68 -10.61 8.43
CA ARG A 119 -15.40 -11.91 9.06
C ARG A 119 -14.15 -12.57 8.47
N GLU A 120 -14.04 -12.57 7.15
CA GLU A 120 -13.05 -13.37 6.42
C GLU A 120 -11.79 -12.57 6.00
N GLY A 121 -11.73 -11.27 6.31
CA GLY A 121 -10.63 -10.42 5.89
C GLY A 121 -10.85 -8.95 6.17
N VAL A 122 -10.01 -8.10 5.57
CA VAL A 122 -10.05 -6.65 5.69
C VAL A 122 -9.79 -6.00 4.33
N ILE A 123 -10.38 -4.83 4.11
CA ILE A 123 -10.07 -3.93 3.00
C ILE A 123 -9.60 -2.60 3.59
N GLU A 124 -8.53 -2.05 3.05
CA GLU A 124 -7.83 -0.91 3.65
C GLU A 124 -7.49 0.15 2.61
N LEU A 125 -7.55 1.41 3.05
CA LEU A 125 -6.98 2.56 2.34
C LEU A 125 -5.83 3.13 3.15
N MET A 126 -4.68 3.28 2.50
CA MET A 126 -3.44 3.75 3.12
C MET A 126 -2.99 5.06 2.45
N PRO A 127 -3.52 6.22 2.88
CA PRO A 127 -3.16 7.51 2.28
C PRO A 127 -1.99 8.19 3.00
N THR A 128 -1.22 8.99 2.27
CA THR A 128 -0.24 9.93 2.82
C THR A 128 0.02 11.06 1.83
N SER A 129 0.57 12.18 2.30
CA SER A 129 1.01 13.28 1.45
C SER A 129 2.26 13.95 2.01
N ASP A 130 3.14 14.44 1.15
CA ASP A 130 4.25 15.32 1.54
C ASP A 130 3.97 16.81 1.28
N GLY A 131 2.72 17.17 0.99
CA GLY A 131 2.30 18.53 0.65
C GLY A 131 2.46 18.91 -0.83
N GLU A 132 3.20 18.11 -1.62
CA GLU A 132 3.33 18.31 -3.07
C GLU A 132 2.61 17.21 -3.85
N ILE A 133 2.78 15.97 -3.40
CA ILE A 133 2.15 14.77 -3.95
C ILE A 133 1.29 14.12 -2.86
N TYR A 134 0.14 13.62 -3.28
CA TYR A 134 -0.72 12.76 -2.49
C TYR A 134 -0.62 11.34 -3.06
N GLY A 135 -0.50 10.35 -2.21
CA GLY A 135 -0.50 8.94 -2.60
C GLY A 135 -1.45 8.14 -1.73
N PHE A 136 -2.09 7.14 -2.33
CA PHE A 136 -2.78 6.13 -1.56
C PHE A 136 -2.65 4.75 -2.20
N LYS A 137 -2.77 3.72 -1.35
CA LYS A 137 -2.95 2.33 -1.76
C LYS A 137 -4.31 1.83 -1.29
N TYR A 138 -5.03 1.17 -2.20
CA TYR A 138 -6.08 0.22 -1.86
C TYR A 138 -5.44 -1.15 -1.69
N VAL A 139 -5.78 -1.87 -0.61
CA VAL A 139 -5.30 -3.24 -0.39
C VAL A 139 -6.34 -4.07 0.35
N ASN A 140 -6.37 -5.39 0.08
CA ASN A 140 -7.11 -6.34 0.90
C ASN A 140 -6.17 -7.32 1.61
N GLY A 141 -6.64 -7.87 2.74
CA GLY A 141 -6.00 -9.00 3.43
C GLY A 141 -7.04 -10.08 3.74
N HIS A 142 -7.04 -11.17 2.95
CA HIS A 142 -8.03 -12.25 3.04
C HIS A 142 -7.36 -13.63 3.00
N PRO A 143 -6.90 -14.18 4.13
CA PRO A 143 -6.16 -15.44 4.16
C PRO A 143 -6.87 -16.62 3.48
N LYS A 144 -8.22 -16.67 3.56
CA LYS A 144 -9.02 -17.73 2.93
C LYS A 144 -8.94 -17.77 1.40
N ASN A 145 -8.55 -16.67 0.75
CA ASN A 145 -8.58 -16.55 -0.71
C ASN A 145 -7.72 -17.62 -1.40
N MET A 146 -6.60 -18.02 -0.78
CA MET A 146 -5.72 -19.06 -1.32
C MET A 146 -6.46 -20.39 -1.56
N ALA A 147 -7.34 -20.79 -0.63
CA ALA A 147 -8.12 -22.01 -0.76
C ALA A 147 -9.19 -21.93 -1.88
N GLU A 148 -9.55 -20.72 -2.31
CA GLU A 148 -10.53 -20.44 -3.37
C GLU A 148 -9.86 -20.09 -4.71
N GLY A 149 -8.52 -20.17 -4.81
CA GLY A 149 -7.77 -19.83 -6.03
C GLY A 149 -7.58 -18.31 -6.26
N LEU A 150 -7.86 -17.50 -5.24
CA LEU A 150 -7.66 -16.04 -5.23
C LEU A 150 -6.39 -15.66 -4.46
N GLN A 151 -5.90 -14.43 -4.66
CA GLN A 151 -4.74 -13.92 -3.90
C GLN A 151 -5.16 -13.44 -2.50
N THR A 152 -4.37 -13.75 -1.49
CA THR A 152 -4.56 -13.24 -0.11
C THR A 152 -4.49 -11.72 -0.06
N VAL A 153 -3.58 -11.13 -0.85
CA VAL A 153 -3.36 -9.70 -0.97
C VAL A 153 -3.46 -9.30 -2.44
N THR A 154 -4.31 -8.33 -2.73
CA THR A 154 -4.38 -7.60 -4.00
C THR A 154 -4.39 -6.12 -3.69
N ALA A 155 -3.70 -5.34 -4.51
CA ALA A 155 -3.60 -3.90 -4.30
C ALA A 155 -3.46 -3.14 -5.62
N PHE A 156 -3.86 -1.87 -5.58
CA PHE A 156 -3.50 -0.86 -6.56
C PHE A 156 -3.29 0.46 -5.84
N GLY A 157 -2.57 1.38 -6.47
CA GLY A 157 -2.29 2.68 -5.89
C GLY A 157 -2.28 3.80 -6.91
N LEU A 158 -2.42 5.00 -6.39
CA LEU A 158 -2.54 6.21 -7.18
C LEU A 158 -1.67 7.31 -6.58
N LEU A 159 -1.02 8.09 -7.45
CA LEU A 159 -0.44 9.37 -7.09
C LEU A 159 -1.28 10.50 -7.68
N ALA A 160 -1.37 11.61 -6.97
CA ALA A 160 -1.99 12.84 -7.42
C ALA A 160 -1.12 14.05 -7.06
N SER A 161 -1.23 15.13 -7.84
CA SER A 161 -0.67 16.43 -7.45
C SER A 161 -1.55 17.06 -6.37
N VAL A 162 -0.97 17.48 -5.25
CA VAL A 162 -1.72 18.18 -4.19
C VAL A 162 -2.24 19.54 -4.69
N SER A 163 -1.46 20.23 -5.52
CA SER A 163 -1.81 21.57 -6.01
C SER A 163 -3.08 21.63 -6.86
N THR A 164 -3.46 20.52 -7.52
CA THR A 164 -4.60 20.46 -8.44
C THR A 164 -5.59 19.34 -8.11
N GLY A 165 -5.20 18.35 -7.32
CA GLY A 165 -5.94 17.11 -7.09
C GLY A 165 -5.92 16.14 -8.27
N TYR A 166 -5.24 16.47 -9.39
CA TYR A 166 -5.24 15.60 -10.57
C TYR A 166 -4.36 14.35 -10.34
N PRO A 167 -4.87 13.16 -10.69
CA PRO A 167 -4.06 11.94 -10.65
C PRO A 167 -2.96 11.99 -11.72
N VAL A 168 -1.81 11.45 -11.38
CA VAL A 168 -0.58 11.48 -12.20
C VAL A 168 0.06 10.11 -12.38
N LEU A 169 -0.47 9.09 -11.70
CA LEU A 169 -0.13 7.67 -11.88
C LEU A 169 -1.27 6.83 -11.29
N LEU A 170 -1.68 5.79 -12.01
CA LEU A 170 -2.36 4.64 -11.44
C LEU A 170 -1.47 3.41 -11.69
N THR A 171 -1.31 2.53 -10.71
CA THR A 171 -0.51 1.31 -10.89
C THR A 171 -1.10 0.16 -10.12
N GLU A 172 -0.90 -1.04 -10.65
CA GLU A 172 -0.97 -2.25 -9.83
C GLU A 172 -0.04 -2.09 -8.62
N MET A 173 -0.43 -2.66 -7.48
CA MET A 173 0.41 -2.68 -6.29
C MET A 173 0.45 -4.04 -5.62
N THR A 174 0.06 -5.11 -6.28
CA THR A 174 0.23 -6.46 -5.72
C THR A 174 1.70 -6.87 -5.77
N LEU A 175 2.35 -6.74 -6.94
CA LEU A 175 3.80 -6.97 -7.04
C LEU A 175 4.57 -5.85 -6.34
N LEU A 176 4.15 -4.59 -6.54
CA LEU A 176 4.80 -3.46 -5.89
C LEU A 176 4.73 -3.54 -4.35
N THR A 177 3.65 -4.09 -3.77
CA THR A 177 3.58 -4.36 -2.33
C THR A 177 4.64 -5.37 -1.91
N ALA A 178 4.83 -6.47 -2.64
CA ALA A 178 5.86 -7.44 -2.28
C ALA A 178 7.28 -6.83 -2.36
N LEU A 179 7.54 -6.03 -3.38
CA LEU A 179 8.82 -5.33 -3.56
C LEU A 179 9.06 -4.30 -2.46
N ARG A 180 8.09 -3.42 -2.17
CA ARG A 180 8.25 -2.39 -1.13
C ARG A 180 8.34 -2.99 0.27
N THR A 181 7.57 -4.03 0.60
CA THR A 181 7.69 -4.72 1.89
C THR A 181 9.08 -5.32 2.07
N ALA A 182 9.63 -5.94 1.03
CA ALA A 182 11.00 -6.48 1.06
C ALA A 182 12.07 -5.39 1.17
N ALA A 183 11.89 -4.28 0.45
CA ALA A 183 12.76 -3.11 0.53
C ALA A 183 12.72 -2.45 1.93
N THR A 184 11.54 -2.33 2.55
CA THR A 184 11.39 -1.81 3.92
C THR A 184 12.10 -2.72 4.94
N SER A 185 11.90 -4.04 4.87
CA SER A 185 12.62 -5.00 5.72
C SER A 185 14.14 -4.87 5.54
N ALA A 186 14.62 -4.75 4.30
CA ALA A 186 16.04 -4.59 4.01
C ALA A 186 16.59 -3.25 4.52
N MET A 187 15.82 -2.16 4.43
CA MET A 187 16.17 -0.87 5.04
C MET A 187 16.27 -1.00 6.56
N ALA A 188 15.29 -1.62 7.22
CA ALA A 188 15.35 -1.83 8.67
C ALA A 188 16.58 -2.66 9.06
N ALA A 189 16.81 -3.79 8.38
CA ALA A 189 17.95 -4.65 8.62
C ALA A 189 19.29 -3.94 8.35
N ARG A 190 19.38 -3.03 7.36
CA ARG A 190 20.59 -2.22 7.09
C ARG A 190 21.06 -1.46 8.34
N HIS A 191 20.11 -1.00 9.16
CA HIS A 191 20.39 -0.23 10.39
C HIS A 191 20.44 -1.10 11.66
N LEU A 192 19.77 -2.26 11.66
CA LEU A 192 19.48 -3.03 12.86
C LEU A 192 20.11 -4.43 12.89
N ALA A 193 20.50 -5.00 11.75
CA ALA A 193 21.07 -6.34 11.66
C ALA A 193 22.54 -6.39 12.15
N PRO A 194 23.03 -7.57 12.55
CA PRO A 194 24.44 -7.76 12.86
C PRO A 194 25.31 -7.43 11.64
N LYS A 195 26.41 -6.70 11.86
CA LYS A 195 27.35 -6.36 10.78
C LYS A 195 27.94 -7.61 10.14
N GLY A 196 27.95 -7.67 8.81
CA GLY A 196 28.55 -8.77 8.05
C GLY A 196 27.78 -10.09 8.16
N VAL A 197 26.51 -10.06 8.59
CA VAL A 197 25.64 -11.25 8.59
C VAL A 197 25.54 -11.86 7.19
N LYS A 198 25.62 -13.20 7.11
CA LYS A 198 25.62 -13.95 5.85
C LYS A 198 24.46 -14.92 5.68
N ALA A 199 23.81 -15.31 6.78
CA ALA A 199 22.72 -16.27 6.77
C ALA A 199 21.45 -15.65 7.36
N MET A 200 20.32 -15.90 6.70
CA MET A 200 19.00 -15.54 7.18
C MET A 200 18.07 -16.76 7.25
N ALA A 201 17.07 -16.69 8.12
CA ALA A 201 15.96 -17.63 8.19
C ALA A 201 14.68 -16.98 7.64
N MET A 202 13.91 -17.75 6.87
CA MET A 202 12.63 -17.35 6.30
C MET A 202 11.54 -18.31 6.78
N ILE A 203 10.71 -17.83 7.70
CA ILE A 203 9.60 -18.59 8.29
C ILE A 203 8.28 -18.12 7.66
N GLY A 204 7.59 -19.03 6.99
CA GLY A 204 6.54 -18.68 6.02
C GLY A 204 7.17 -18.51 4.65
N ASN A 205 6.80 -19.35 3.70
CA ASN A 205 7.38 -19.44 2.35
C ASN A 205 6.32 -19.16 1.26
N GLY A 206 5.36 -18.29 1.61
CA GLY A 206 4.28 -17.81 0.76
C GLY A 206 4.73 -16.78 -0.29
N ALA A 207 3.90 -15.76 -0.52
CA ALA A 207 4.12 -14.79 -1.60
C ALA A 207 5.26 -13.79 -1.36
N GLN A 208 5.65 -13.55 -0.10
CA GLN A 208 6.68 -12.55 0.25
C GLN A 208 8.11 -13.13 0.28
N ALA A 209 8.25 -14.45 0.39
CA ALA A 209 9.50 -15.09 0.78
C ALA A 209 10.66 -14.85 -0.21
N GLU A 210 10.41 -14.99 -1.51
CA GLU A 210 11.44 -14.74 -2.53
C GLU A 210 11.89 -13.28 -2.53
N PHE A 211 10.95 -12.34 -2.45
CA PHE A 211 11.26 -10.91 -2.46
C PHE A 211 12.10 -10.52 -1.24
N GLN A 212 11.72 -11.01 -0.06
CA GLN A 212 12.48 -10.78 1.17
C GLN A 212 13.90 -11.35 1.08
N ALA A 213 14.05 -12.60 0.60
CA ALA A 213 15.37 -13.22 0.44
C ALA A 213 16.25 -12.45 -0.56
N LEU A 214 15.70 -12.03 -1.70
CA LEU A 214 16.42 -11.25 -2.70
C LEU A 214 16.77 -9.84 -2.22
N ALA A 215 15.91 -9.19 -1.43
CA ALA A 215 16.21 -7.87 -0.88
C ALA A 215 17.34 -7.93 0.14
N MET A 216 17.30 -8.91 1.04
CA MET A 216 18.37 -9.14 2.01
C MET A 216 19.69 -9.50 1.32
N LYS A 217 19.65 -10.29 0.24
CA LYS A 217 20.82 -10.56 -0.60
C LYS A 217 21.37 -9.26 -1.21
N ALA A 218 20.53 -8.50 -1.91
CA ALA A 218 20.96 -7.35 -2.69
C ALA A 218 21.45 -6.18 -1.82
N VAL A 219 20.81 -5.96 -0.66
CA VAL A 219 21.11 -4.81 0.21
C VAL A 219 22.12 -5.14 1.30
N LEU A 220 22.05 -6.34 1.90
CA LEU A 220 22.91 -6.72 3.04
C LEU A 220 24.02 -7.71 2.66
N GLY A 221 23.98 -8.30 1.46
CA GLY A 221 24.96 -9.31 1.05
C GLY A 221 24.78 -10.65 1.77
N ILE A 222 23.53 -11.03 2.07
CA ILE A 222 23.17 -12.39 2.51
C ILE A 222 23.54 -13.39 1.41
N GLU A 223 24.11 -14.51 1.82
CA GLU A 223 24.60 -15.59 0.94
C GLU A 223 23.82 -16.89 1.15
N GLU A 224 23.21 -17.09 2.33
CA GLU A 224 22.44 -18.28 2.70
C GLU A 224 21.03 -17.91 3.18
N VAL A 225 20.02 -18.62 2.68
CA VAL A 225 18.63 -18.53 3.15
C VAL A 225 18.12 -19.90 3.58
N ARG A 226 17.65 -19.98 4.83
CA ARG A 226 17.12 -21.19 5.45
C ARG A 226 15.61 -21.12 5.49
N LEU A 227 14.94 -22.02 4.79
CA LEU A 227 13.51 -21.93 4.49
C LEU A 227 12.71 -22.89 5.37
N TYR A 228 11.63 -22.41 5.98
CA TYR A 228 10.63 -23.27 6.61
C TYR A 228 9.21 -22.73 6.41
N ASP A 229 8.30 -23.65 6.07
CA ASP A 229 6.85 -23.46 6.08
C ASP A 229 6.18 -24.74 6.59
N ILE A 230 4.97 -24.61 7.13
CA ILE A 230 4.14 -25.75 7.54
C ILE A 230 3.61 -26.53 6.32
N ASP A 231 3.41 -25.86 5.18
CA ASP A 231 3.17 -26.51 3.88
C ASP A 231 4.52 -26.71 3.16
N PRO A 232 5.05 -27.94 3.09
CA PRO A 232 6.34 -28.20 2.44
C PRO A 232 6.36 -27.79 0.97
N ARG A 233 5.21 -27.72 0.29
CA ARG A 233 5.11 -27.27 -1.11
C ARG A 233 5.46 -25.79 -1.26
N ALA A 234 5.22 -24.97 -0.24
CA ALA A 234 5.59 -23.55 -0.23
C ALA A 234 7.12 -23.38 -0.15
N THR A 235 7.77 -24.19 0.70
CA THR A 235 9.24 -24.27 0.76
C THR A 235 9.83 -24.77 -0.55
N GLU A 236 9.27 -25.83 -1.15
CA GLU A 236 9.71 -26.35 -2.45
C GLU A 236 9.59 -25.30 -3.56
N LYS A 237 8.45 -24.60 -3.64
CA LYS A 237 8.23 -23.48 -4.58
C LYS A 237 9.28 -22.38 -4.40
N THR A 238 9.53 -21.99 -3.16
CA THR A 238 10.48 -20.90 -2.86
C THR A 238 11.89 -21.31 -3.22
N ALA A 239 12.28 -22.54 -2.89
CA ALA A 239 13.59 -23.08 -3.24
C ALA A 239 13.79 -23.18 -4.75
N ALA A 240 12.77 -23.59 -5.50
CA ALA A 240 12.82 -23.64 -6.96
C ALA A 240 13.00 -22.24 -7.57
N ASN A 241 12.23 -21.25 -7.10
CA ASN A 241 12.31 -19.87 -7.60
C ASN A 241 13.65 -19.18 -7.26
N LEU A 242 14.26 -19.54 -6.13
CA LEU A 242 15.55 -18.98 -5.71
C LEU A 242 16.77 -19.74 -6.27
N LYS A 243 16.57 -20.83 -7.03
CA LYS A 243 17.67 -21.70 -7.50
C LYS A 243 18.78 -20.96 -8.25
N GLU A 244 18.41 -19.99 -9.08
CA GLU A 244 19.36 -19.20 -9.90
C GLU A 244 19.66 -17.82 -9.29
N SER A 245 19.21 -17.57 -8.06
CA SER A 245 19.47 -16.32 -7.36
C SER A 245 20.92 -16.17 -6.90
N GLY A 246 21.72 -17.24 -6.90
CA GLY A 246 23.06 -17.24 -6.31
C GLY A 246 23.08 -17.35 -4.78
N LEU A 247 21.92 -17.48 -4.12
CA LEU A 247 21.83 -17.85 -2.71
C LEU A 247 22.06 -19.35 -2.51
N THR A 248 22.69 -19.71 -1.41
CA THR A 248 22.61 -21.07 -0.85
C THR A 248 21.24 -21.24 -0.18
N VAL A 249 20.39 -22.08 -0.76
CA VAL A 249 19.02 -22.29 -0.27
C VAL A 249 18.92 -23.59 0.50
N ILE A 250 18.52 -23.53 1.77
CA ILE A 250 18.45 -24.69 2.67
C ILE A 250 17.01 -24.90 3.18
N PRO A 251 16.26 -25.86 2.61
CA PRO A 251 14.99 -26.30 3.18
C PRO A 251 15.20 -26.94 4.56
N CYS A 252 14.43 -26.50 5.56
CA CYS A 252 14.50 -26.96 6.94
C CYS A 252 13.20 -27.67 7.34
N LYS A 253 13.28 -28.52 8.38
CA LYS A 253 12.15 -29.36 8.84
C LYS A 253 11.34 -28.72 9.98
N SER A 254 11.81 -27.62 10.55
CA SER A 254 11.16 -26.87 11.62
C SER A 254 11.63 -25.42 11.60
N ALA A 255 10.85 -24.52 12.20
CA ALA A 255 11.26 -23.14 12.40
C ALA A 255 12.55 -23.05 13.23
N GLN A 256 12.70 -23.90 14.24
CA GLN A 256 13.92 -23.98 15.05
C GLN A 256 15.17 -24.30 14.20
N ALA A 257 15.08 -25.33 13.33
CA ALA A 257 16.21 -25.69 12.46
C ALA A 257 16.56 -24.58 11.45
N ALA A 258 15.55 -23.83 10.99
CA ALA A 258 15.74 -22.72 10.08
C ALA A 258 16.47 -21.54 10.73
N ILE A 259 16.14 -21.18 11.97
CA ILE A 259 16.77 -20.04 12.65
C ILE A 259 18.16 -20.34 13.22
N GLU A 260 18.50 -21.61 13.42
CA GLU A 260 19.83 -22.01 13.92
C GLU A 260 20.94 -21.52 12.98
N GLY A 261 21.80 -20.62 13.47
CA GLY A 261 22.91 -20.04 12.72
C GLY A 261 22.53 -18.84 11.83
N ALA A 262 21.26 -18.46 11.77
CA ALA A 262 20.81 -17.25 11.08
C ALA A 262 21.01 -16.00 11.96
N GLY A 263 21.58 -14.94 11.39
CA GLY A 263 21.69 -13.64 12.08
C GLY A 263 20.49 -12.72 11.83
N ILE A 264 19.70 -13.03 10.79
CA ILE A 264 18.42 -12.38 10.49
C ILE A 264 17.33 -13.44 10.46
N ILE A 265 16.20 -13.18 11.11
CA ILE A 265 15.01 -14.02 11.08
C ILE A 265 13.89 -13.18 10.48
N THR A 266 13.25 -13.65 9.41
CA THR A 266 12.06 -13.02 8.83
C THR A 266 10.87 -13.95 8.99
N THR A 267 9.80 -13.48 9.63
CA THR A 267 8.54 -14.21 9.78
C THR A 267 7.48 -13.57 8.89
N CYS A 268 6.84 -14.34 8.02
CA CYS A 268 5.86 -13.86 7.04
C CYS A 268 4.72 -14.87 6.81
N THR A 269 4.22 -15.44 7.91
CA THR A 269 3.14 -16.41 7.92
C THR A 269 1.77 -15.74 7.76
N ALA A 270 0.81 -16.48 7.21
CA ALA A 270 -0.54 -15.99 6.94
C ALA A 270 -1.57 -16.78 7.77
N ASP A 271 -1.68 -16.43 9.05
CA ASP A 271 -2.65 -17.02 9.97
C ASP A 271 -3.34 -15.93 10.80
N LYS A 272 -4.68 -15.87 10.78
CA LYS A 272 -5.45 -14.80 11.43
C LYS A 272 -5.78 -15.15 12.87
N GLN A 273 -4.72 -15.32 13.67
CA GLN A 273 -4.81 -15.58 15.11
C GLN A 273 -3.54 -15.11 15.83
N TYR A 274 -3.59 -15.06 17.17
CA TYR A 274 -2.41 -14.88 18.01
C TYR A 274 -1.54 -16.14 17.98
N ALA A 275 -0.61 -16.21 17.02
CA ALA A 275 0.31 -17.32 16.89
C ALA A 275 1.64 -17.03 17.60
N THR A 276 2.33 -18.10 17.97
CA THR A 276 3.68 -18.07 18.55
C THR A 276 4.61 -18.89 17.67
N ILE A 277 4.73 -18.48 16.41
CA ILE A 277 5.58 -19.11 15.39
C ILE A 277 7.01 -19.21 15.90
N LEU A 278 7.48 -18.17 16.59
CA LEU A 278 8.70 -18.19 17.38
C LEU A 278 8.38 -18.06 18.86
N THR A 279 9.03 -18.90 19.67
CA THR A 279 8.98 -18.84 21.13
C THR A 279 10.31 -18.33 21.68
N ASP A 280 10.30 -17.89 22.94
CA ASP A 280 11.46 -17.29 23.58
C ASP A 280 12.72 -18.19 23.53
N ASN A 281 12.54 -19.47 23.86
CA ASN A 281 13.62 -20.47 23.89
C ASN A 281 14.24 -20.75 22.52
N MET A 282 13.60 -20.34 21.43
CA MET A 282 14.11 -20.51 20.08
C MET A 282 15.07 -19.38 19.69
N VAL A 283 14.80 -18.15 20.14
CA VAL A 283 15.50 -16.94 19.68
C VAL A 283 16.76 -16.68 20.50
N GLY A 284 17.91 -16.92 19.86
CA GLY A 284 19.24 -16.63 20.42
C GLY A 284 19.57 -15.13 20.49
N ALA A 285 20.59 -14.80 21.28
CA ALA A 285 21.13 -13.45 21.36
C ALA A 285 21.77 -13.01 20.04
N GLY A 286 21.77 -11.70 19.77
CA GLY A 286 22.51 -11.10 18.66
C GLY A 286 21.81 -11.20 17.31
N VAL A 287 20.55 -11.62 17.25
CA VAL A 287 19.79 -11.68 16.00
C VAL A 287 19.05 -10.38 15.71
N HIS A 288 18.65 -10.21 14.45
CA HIS A 288 17.65 -9.24 14.04
C HIS A 288 16.41 -9.96 13.53
N ILE A 289 15.22 -9.51 13.93
CA ILE A 289 13.94 -10.09 13.53
C ILE A 289 13.18 -9.07 12.70
N ASN A 290 12.80 -9.45 11.48
CA ASN A 290 11.76 -8.78 10.71
C ASN A 290 10.45 -9.53 10.92
N ALA A 291 9.58 -9.02 11.79
CA ALA A 291 8.23 -9.56 11.97
C ALA A 291 7.30 -8.86 11.00
N ILE A 292 6.94 -9.53 9.90
CA ILE A 292 6.14 -8.94 8.81
C ILE A 292 4.77 -9.61 8.64
N GLY A 293 4.56 -10.78 9.26
CA GLY A 293 3.28 -11.46 9.20
C GLY A 293 2.27 -10.86 10.15
N GLY A 294 2.62 -10.47 11.38
CA GLY A 294 1.67 -9.83 12.31
C GLY A 294 1.27 -8.41 11.87
N ASP A 295 0.16 -8.27 11.14
CA ASP A 295 -0.18 -7.04 10.41
C ASP A 295 -1.60 -6.51 10.64
N CYS A 296 -2.36 -7.10 11.56
CA CYS A 296 -3.71 -6.64 11.89
C CYS A 296 -4.11 -7.04 13.33
N PRO A 297 -5.18 -6.44 13.90
CA PRO A 297 -5.61 -6.76 15.25
C PRO A 297 -5.99 -8.24 15.37
N GLY A 298 -5.47 -8.91 16.38
CA GLY A 298 -5.69 -10.34 16.59
C GLY A 298 -4.76 -11.27 15.81
N LYS A 299 -3.72 -10.75 15.15
CA LYS A 299 -2.78 -11.51 14.33
C LYS A 299 -1.34 -11.20 14.71
N THR A 300 -0.64 -12.16 15.30
CA THR A 300 0.76 -12.05 15.75
C THR A 300 1.52 -13.34 15.44
N GLU A 301 2.84 -13.25 15.35
CA GLU A 301 3.75 -14.37 15.07
C GLU A 301 4.73 -14.66 16.20
N LEU A 302 5.01 -13.69 17.07
CA LEU A 302 6.02 -13.80 18.11
C LEU A 302 5.37 -13.97 19.48
N HIS A 303 5.96 -14.84 20.30
CA HIS A 303 5.64 -14.88 21.71
C HIS A 303 6.08 -13.57 22.41
N ARG A 304 5.23 -13.02 23.28
CA ARG A 304 5.46 -11.80 24.08
C ARG A 304 6.85 -11.67 24.70
N ASP A 305 7.41 -12.77 25.20
CA ASP A 305 8.72 -12.76 25.86
C ASP A 305 9.88 -12.39 24.92
N ILE A 306 9.73 -12.61 23.60
CA ILE A 306 10.70 -12.13 22.60
C ILE A 306 10.73 -10.59 22.59
N LEU A 307 9.56 -9.95 22.64
CA LEU A 307 9.45 -8.49 22.68
C LEU A 307 10.12 -7.95 23.95
N LEU A 308 9.85 -8.55 25.10
CA LEU A 308 10.48 -8.14 26.38
C LEU A 308 12.02 -8.21 26.39
N ARG A 309 12.64 -9.02 25.53
CA ARG A 309 14.09 -9.13 25.40
C ARG A 309 14.68 -8.35 24.23
N ALA A 310 13.84 -7.82 23.34
CA ALA A 310 14.25 -7.16 22.12
C ALA A 310 14.03 -5.66 22.17
N ASP A 311 14.98 -4.89 21.67
CA ASP A 311 14.73 -3.49 21.36
C ASP A 311 13.84 -3.43 20.11
N THR A 312 12.65 -2.83 20.28
CA THR A 312 11.58 -2.88 19.28
C THR A 312 11.53 -1.58 18.47
N PHE A 313 11.59 -1.73 17.16
CA PHE A 313 11.57 -0.67 16.16
C PHE A 313 10.31 -0.79 15.32
N VAL A 314 9.64 0.34 15.06
CA VAL A 314 8.33 0.38 14.38
C VAL A 314 8.31 1.41 13.27
N GLU A 315 7.40 1.26 12.31
CA GLU A 315 7.13 2.26 11.27
C GLU A 315 6.41 3.48 11.87
N TYR A 316 5.13 3.33 12.24
CA TYR A 316 4.29 4.40 12.77
C TYR A 316 3.54 3.93 14.03
N PRO A 317 3.96 4.35 15.24
CA PRO A 317 3.47 3.79 16.50
C PRO A 317 1.94 3.81 16.64
N PRO A 318 1.18 4.87 16.28
CA PRO A 318 -0.26 4.86 16.40
C PRO A 318 -0.96 3.72 15.64
N GLN A 319 -0.38 3.27 14.52
CA GLN A 319 -0.88 2.14 13.75
C GLN A 319 -0.31 0.81 14.27
N THR A 320 1.01 0.71 14.47
CA THR A 320 1.66 -0.55 14.91
C THR A 320 1.16 -1.02 16.28
N ARG A 321 0.76 -0.12 17.19
CA ARG A 321 0.15 -0.49 18.48
C ARG A 321 -1.14 -1.28 18.37
N ILE A 322 -1.85 -1.13 17.26
CA ILE A 322 -3.15 -1.77 17.02
C ILE A 322 -2.95 -3.09 16.26
N GLU A 323 -1.92 -3.18 15.42
CA GLU A 323 -1.82 -4.17 14.36
C GLU A 323 -0.58 -5.06 14.43
N GLY A 324 0.51 -4.58 15.03
CA GLY A 324 1.80 -5.27 15.06
C GLY A 324 1.93 -6.25 16.22
N GLU A 325 3.10 -6.82 16.40
CA GLU A 325 3.43 -7.70 17.52
C GLU A 325 3.22 -7.01 18.87
N ILE A 326 3.52 -5.70 18.96
CA ILE A 326 3.37 -4.91 20.19
C ILE A 326 1.93 -4.75 20.67
N GLN A 327 0.92 -5.18 19.90
CA GLN A 327 -0.46 -5.23 20.38
C GLN A 327 -0.63 -6.17 21.60
N GLN A 328 0.33 -7.06 21.83
CA GLN A 328 0.42 -7.95 23.00
C GLN A 328 0.96 -7.25 24.26
N MET A 329 1.40 -6.00 24.15
CA MET A 329 2.08 -5.26 25.20
C MET A 329 1.19 -4.16 25.80
N ASP A 330 1.56 -3.69 26.99
CA ASP A 330 0.94 -2.53 27.60
C ASP A 330 1.17 -1.27 26.74
N ALA A 331 0.27 -0.29 26.84
CA ALA A 331 0.27 0.90 25.99
C ALA A 331 1.55 1.75 26.11
N ASP A 332 2.25 1.66 27.24
CA ASP A 332 3.49 2.37 27.56
C ASP A 332 4.77 1.57 27.21
N TYR A 333 4.64 0.36 26.65
CA TYR A 333 5.78 -0.45 26.20
C TYR A 333 6.69 0.35 25.28
N PRO A 334 7.98 0.53 25.57
CA PRO A 334 8.84 1.43 24.79
C PRO A 334 9.06 0.89 23.36
N VAL A 335 8.99 1.80 22.38
CA VAL A 335 9.34 1.51 20.98
C VAL A 335 10.13 2.67 20.39
N THR A 336 11.01 2.36 19.44
CA THR A 336 11.76 3.34 18.67
C THR A 336 11.19 3.46 17.27
N GLU A 337 10.84 4.67 16.85
CA GLU A 337 10.43 4.89 15.46
C GLU A 337 11.64 4.76 14.53
N LEU A 338 11.54 3.91 13.51
CA LEU A 338 12.67 3.57 12.64
C LEU A 338 13.25 4.81 11.93
N TRP A 339 12.42 5.79 11.58
CA TRP A 339 12.88 7.02 10.93
C TRP A 339 13.87 7.83 11.78
N LYS A 340 13.77 7.76 13.12
CA LYS A 340 14.74 8.39 14.03
C LYS A 340 16.09 7.70 13.98
N VAL A 341 16.11 6.38 13.83
CA VAL A 341 17.35 5.61 13.61
C VAL A 341 17.96 5.98 12.27
N VAL A 342 17.15 6.04 11.22
CA VAL A 342 17.59 6.45 9.88
C VAL A 342 18.26 7.84 9.93
N LEU A 343 17.70 8.79 10.67
CA LEU A 343 18.27 10.14 10.87
C LEU A 343 19.46 10.20 11.84
N GLY A 344 19.75 9.14 12.59
CA GLY A 344 20.74 9.17 13.67
C GLY A 344 20.30 9.94 14.91
N GLU A 345 18.99 10.18 15.07
CA GLU A 345 18.38 10.79 16.27
C GLU A 345 18.09 9.76 17.37
N ALA A 346 18.00 8.48 16.99
CA ALA A 346 17.95 7.35 17.90
C ALA A 346 19.00 6.32 17.50
N GLU A 347 19.50 5.58 18.47
CA GLU A 347 20.45 4.50 18.23
C GLU A 347 19.73 3.29 17.61
N GLY A 348 20.36 2.65 16.63
CA GLY A 348 19.94 1.37 16.07
C GLY A 348 20.45 0.21 16.93
N ARG A 349 21.17 -0.73 16.29
CA ARG A 349 21.90 -1.76 17.04
C ARG A 349 23.07 -1.15 17.83
N GLN A 350 23.11 -1.41 19.13
CA GLN A 350 24.12 -0.95 20.08
C GLN A 350 25.08 -2.06 20.53
N ASP A 351 24.64 -3.33 20.52
CA ASP A 351 25.40 -4.45 21.06
C ASP A 351 25.33 -5.71 20.17
N THR A 352 26.37 -6.54 20.19
CA THR A 352 26.46 -7.76 19.36
C THR A 352 25.56 -8.89 19.84
N ARG A 353 25.14 -8.88 21.11
CA ARG A 353 24.18 -9.80 21.72
C ARG A 353 22.75 -9.25 21.77
N GLN A 354 22.55 -7.97 21.43
CA GLN A 354 21.23 -7.35 21.37
C GLN A 354 20.32 -8.11 20.40
N ILE A 355 19.06 -8.29 20.80
CA ILE A 355 18.00 -8.71 19.89
C ILE A 355 17.32 -7.44 19.43
N THR A 356 17.26 -7.23 18.11
CA THR A 356 16.53 -6.11 17.53
C THR A 356 15.31 -6.66 16.82
N LEU A 357 14.13 -6.10 17.08
CA LEU A 357 12.87 -6.47 16.44
C LEU A 357 12.39 -5.29 15.59
N PHE A 358 12.24 -5.50 14.29
CA PHE A 358 11.43 -4.62 13.45
C PHE A 358 10.01 -5.21 13.38
N ASP A 359 9.08 -4.54 14.06
CA ASP A 359 7.64 -4.87 14.07
C ASP A 359 6.95 -4.11 12.93
N SER A 360 6.82 -4.79 11.79
CA SER A 360 6.38 -4.21 10.51
C SER A 360 4.95 -4.61 10.22
N VAL A 361 4.11 -3.59 10.02
CA VAL A 361 2.70 -3.74 9.63
C VAL A 361 2.44 -3.13 8.25
N GLY A 362 3.43 -2.42 7.70
CA GLY A 362 3.36 -1.66 6.47
C GLY A 362 2.69 -0.30 6.67
N PHE A 363 3.34 0.76 6.22
CA PHE A 363 2.82 2.12 6.31
C PHE A 363 2.79 2.86 4.97
N ALA A 364 1.86 3.80 4.85
CA ALA A 364 1.53 4.49 3.59
C ALA A 364 2.73 5.24 2.98
N ILE A 365 3.73 5.64 3.78
CA ILE A 365 4.95 6.29 3.27
C ILE A 365 5.75 5.34 2.36
N GLU A 366 5.83 4.04 2.68
CA GLU A 366 6.54 3.07 1.84
C GLU A 366 5.85 2.87 0.49
N ASP A 367 4.51 2.84 0.51
CA ASP A 367 3.69 2.78 -0.70
C ASP A 367 3.89 4.05 -1.54
N PHE A 368 3.91 5.22 -0.90
CA PHE A 368 4.17 6.50 -1.55
C PHE A 368 5.56 6.55 -2.21
N SER A 369 6.60 6.08 -1.51
CA SER A 369 7.96 5.98 -2.06
C SER A 369 8.00 5.07 -3.28
N ALA A 370 7.37 3.89 -3.19
CA ALA A 370 7.32 2.92 -4.27
C ALA A 370 6.56 3.45 -5.49
N LEU A 371 5.44 4.14 -5.27
CA LEU A 371 4.67 4.81 -6.32
C LEU A 371 5.49 5.92 -7.01
N ARG A 372 6.21 6.75 -6.24
CA ARG A 372 7.08 7.80 -6.79
C ARG A 372 8.22 7.20 -7.59
N TYR A 373 8.83 6.13 -7.09
CA TYR A 373 9.87 5.39 -7.77
C TYR A 373 9.39 4.88 -9.13
N VAL A 374 8.26 4.17 -9.16
CA VAL A 374 7.67 3.65 -10.41
C VAL A 374 7.37 4.79 -11.38
N ARG A 375 6.75 5.88 -10.92
CA ARG A 375 6.49 7.06 -11.75
C ARG A 375 7.77 7.62 -12.38
N GLY A 376 8.85 7.71 -11.60
CA GLY A 376 10.15 8.17 -12.08
C GLY A 376 10.79 7.26 -13.12
N LYS A 377 10.39 5.98 -13.20
CA LYS A 377 10.87 5.02 -14.21
C LYS A 377 10.02 4.99 -15.49
N LEU A 378 8.95 5.77 -15.57
CA LEU A 378 8.09 5.80 -16.76
C LEU A 378 8.59 6.76 -17.86
N GLU A 379 9.41 7.75 -17.50
CA GLU A 379 9.93 8.71 -18.48
C GLU A 379 10.75 8.01 -19.57
N GLY A 380 10.34 8.18 -20.83
CA GLY A 380 10.96 7.54 -21.99
C GLY A 380 10.77 6.01 -22.08
N SER A 381 9.95 5.41 -21.22
CA SER A 381 9.72 3.97 -21.20
C SER A 381 8.45 3.57 -21.97
N SER A 382 8.30 2.26 -22.23
CA SER A 382 7.09 1.66 -22.83
C SER A 382 6.34 0.75 -21.85
N PHE A 383 6.64 0.89 -20.55
CA PHE A 383 6.10 0.04 -19.48
C PHE A 383 4.87 0.66 -18.81
N TYR A 384 4.02 1.31 -19.59
CA TYR A 384 2.74 1.84 -19.16
C TYR A 384 1.81 1.99 -20.36
N GLN A 385 0.54 2.24 -20.09
CA GLN A 385 -0.44 2.67 -21.07
C GLN A 385 -1.17 3.89 -20.55
N GLU A 386 -1.57 4.80 -21.43
CA GLU A 386 -2.42 5.93 -21.04
C GLU A 386 -3.88 5.46 -20.92
N ILE A 387 -4.54 5.82 -19.83
CA ILE A 387 -5.96 5.52 -19.61
C ILE A 387 -6.79 6.79 -19.46
N ASP A 388 -7.97 6.79 -20.07
CA ASP A 388 -8.94 7.87 -20.04
C ASP A 388 -9.89 7.70 -18.85
N ILE A 389 -9.60 8.39 -17.74
CA ILE A 389 -10.40 8.30 -16.51
C ILE A 389 -10.75 9.67 -15.90
N ILE A 390 -10.35 10.77 -16.54
CA ILE A 390 -10.63 12.13 -16.07
C ILE A 390 -11.51 12.82 -17.10
N ALA A 391 -12.64 13.39 -16.66
CA ALA A 391 -13.48 14.20 -17.52
C ALA A 391 -12.75 15.47 -18.01
N ASP A 392 -12.83 15.74 -19.31
CA ASP A 392 -12.15 16.85 -19.98
C ASP A 392 -13.09 17.72 -20.84
N PRO A 393 -14.02 18.45 -20.22
CA PRO A 393 -14.85 19.39 -20.94
C PRO A 393 -14.02 20.57 -21.49
N ASP A 394 -14.43 21.15 -22.62
CA ASP A 394 -13.73 22.30 -23.25
C ASP A 394 -13.79 23.53 -22.34
N ASP A 395 -14.93 23.71 -21.67
CA ASP A 395 -15.10 24.59 -20.51
C ASP A 395 -15.11 23.72 -19.25
N PRO A 396 -14.21 23.91 -18.28
CA PRO A 396 -14.17 23.14 -17.02
C PRO A 396 -15.49 23.07 -16.24
N ARG A 397 -16.46 23.96 -16.55
CA ARG A 397 -17.78 24.02 -15.92
C ARG A 397 -18.85 23.24 -16.70
N ASP A 398 -18.63 22.93 -17.98
CA ASP A 398 -19.62 22.33 -18.88
C ASP A 398 -19.46 20.81 -19.02
N LEU A 399 -19.53 20.11 -17.89
CA LEU A 399 -19.51 18.64 -17.88
C LEU A 399 -20.69 18.04 -18.65
N PHE A 400 -21.84 18.72 -18.67
CA PHE A 400 -23.01 18.26 -19.42
C PHE A 400 -22.79 18.38 -20.93
N GLY A 401 -22.15 19.44 -21.42
CA GLY A 401 -21.75 19.60 -22.81
C GLY A 401 -20.79 18.51 -23.28
N MET A 402 -19.82 18.13 -22.43
CA MET A 402 -18.95 16.97 -22.70
C MET A 402 -19.77 15.68 -22.93
N LEU A 403 -20.76 15.40 -22.07
CA LEU A 403 -21.66 14.25 -22.26
C LEU A 403 -22.42 14.32 -23.61
N GLN A 404 -22.80 15.53 -24.05
CA GLN A 404 -23.48 15.70 -25.33
C GLN A 404 -22.59 15.38 -26.55
N ARG A 405 -21.25 15.40 -26.42
CA ARG A 405 -20.33 15.03 -27.52
C ARG A 405 -20.59 13.62 -28.05
N ALA A 406 -21.06 12.70 -27.19
CA ALA A 406 -21.38 11.32 -27.57
C ALA A 406 -22.72 11.13 -28.29
N ARG A 407 -23.54 12.19 -28.42
CA ARG A 407 -24.85 12.08 -29.12
C ARG A 407 -24.75 12.12 -30.64
N THR A 408 -23.64 12.58 -31.20
CA THR A 408 -23.48 12.85 -32.64
C THR A 408 -22.92 11.71 -33.42
#